data_AF-A0A4Q4WNN5-F1
#
_entry.id   AF-A0A4Q4WNN5-F1
#
_cell.length_a   1.000
_cell.length_b   1.000
_cell.length_c   1.000
_cell.angle_alpha   90.00
_cell.angle_beta   90.00
_cell.angle_gamma   90.00
#
_symmetry.space_group_name_H-M   'P 1'
#
loop_
_entity.id
_entity.type
_entity.pdbx_description
1 polymer ?
#
loop_
_entity_poly.entity_id
_entity_poly.type
_entity_poly.pdbx_seq_one_letter_code
_entity_poly.pdbx_strand_id
1 'polypeptide(L)'
;MKGEMTKGREEFASLIQHPDPTNADVEIQDPADWDPQGQYAELLDAVRKTTKGADVRVYRVPRAGARVEYWLVASEGRGKDARLVGVKALAIES
;
A
#
# COMPACT_ATOMS: atom_id res chain seq x y z
N MET A 1 -12.18 -4.73 15.21
CA MET A 1 -10.83 -4.13 15.07
C MET A 1 -9.71 -5.11 14.73
N LYS A 2 -9.22 -6.01 15.62
CA LYS A 2 -8.04 -6.85 15.28
C LYS A 2 -8.24 -7.77 14.05
N GLY A 3 -9.44 -8.34 13.89
CA GLY A 3 -9.79 -9.22 12.76
C GLY A 3 -9.99 -8.52 11.40
N GLU A 4 -10.38 -7.24 11.38
CA GLU A 4 -10.55 -6.47 10.14
C GLU A 4 -9.20 -6.01 9.59
N MET A 5 -8.27 -5.64 10.48
CA MET A 5 -6.91 -5.25 10.12
C MET A 5 -6.11 -6.40 9.54
N THR A 6 -6.25 -7.63 10.06
CA THR A 6 -5.62 -8.83 9.48
C THR A 6 -6.18 -9.12 8.09
N LYS A 7 -7.50 -9.01 7.91
CA LYS A 7 -8.14 -9.27 6.62
C LYS A 7 -7.66 -8.32 5.51
N GLY A 8 -7.51 -7.02 5.81
CA GLY A 8 -7.02 -6.05 4.82
C GLY A 8 -5.58 -6.30 4.36
N ARG A 9 -4.72 -6.82 5.25
CA ARG A 9 -3.32 -7.17 4.94
C ARG A 9 -3.24 -8.37 4.01
N GLU A 10 -3.98 -9.42 4.33
CA GLU A 10 -4.06 -10.65 3.53
C GLU A 10 -4.69 -10.42 2.16
N GLU A 11 -5.73 -9.58 2.10
CA GLU A 11 -6.38 -9.18 0.85
C GLU A 11 -5.39 -8.42 -0.05
N PHE A 12 -4.69 -7.43 0.49
CA PHE A 12 -3.68 -6.70 -0.27
C PHE A 12 -2.54 -7.62 -0.74
N ALA A 13 -2.03 -8.48 0.13
CA ALA A 13 -0.99 -9.45 -0.22
C ALA A 13 -1.45 -10.39 -1.36
N SER A 14 -2.71 -10.80 -1.35
CA SER A 14 -3.31 -11.60 -2.43
C SER A 14 -3.41 -10.81 -3.74
N LEU A 15 -3.81 -9.54 -3.69
CA LEU A 15 -3.92 -8.66 -4.87
C LEU A 15 -2.57 -8.45 -5.58
N ILE A 16 -1.48 -8.35 -4.81
CA ILE A 16 -0.12 -8.22 -5.36
C ILE A 16 0.54 -9.57 -5.65
N GLN A 17 -0.21 -10.67 -5.58
CA GLN A 17 0.25 -12.04 -5.86
C GLN A 17 1.42 -12.47 -4.96
N HIS A 18 1.36 -12.13 -3.66
CA HIS A 18 2.31 -12.63 -2.68
C HIS A 18 2.25 -14.18 -2.62
N PRO A 19 3.39 -14.89 -2.57
CA PRO A 19 3.39 -16.36 -2.55
C PRO A 19 2.74 -16.97 -1.31
N ASP A 20 2.75 -16.24 -0.19
CA ASP A 20 2.10 -16.62 1.06
C ASP A 20 1.39 -15.38 1.65
N PRO A 21 0.13 -15.09 1.26
CA PRO A 21 -0.57 -13.89 1.70
C PRO A 21 -0.83 -13.82 3.20
N THR A 22 -1.05 -14.97 3.84
CA THR A 22 -1.37 -15.06 5.28
C THR A 22 -0.15 -14.71 6.15
N ASN A 23 1.06 -15.01 5.66
CA ASN A 23 2.31 -14.72 6.35
C ASN A 23 3.14 -13.61 5.66
N ALA A 24 2.48 -12.71 4.93
CA ALA A 24 3.17 -11.67 4.14
C ALA A 24 3.71 -10.49 4.97
N ASP A 25 3.41 -10.44 6.28
CA ASP A 25 3.83 -9.37 7.21
C ASP A 25 3.58 -7.95 6.70
N VAL A 26 2.52 -7.76 5.92
CA VAL A 26 2.16 -6.46 5.35
C VAL A 26 1.79 -5.50 6.46
N GLU A 27 2.43 -4.34 6.47
CA GLU A 27 2.04 -3.21 7.29
C GLU A 27 1.22 -2.21 6.48
N ILE A 28 0.14 -1.73 7.08
CA ILE A 28 -0.74 -0.71 6.51
C ILE A 28 -0.48 0.58 7.30
N GLN A 29 -0.06 1.64 6.60
CA GLN A 29 0.32 2.91 7.20
C GLN A 29 -0.55 4.05 6.63
N ASP A 30 -0.91 5.02 7.47
CA ASP A 30 -1.50 6.27 6.98
C ASP A 30 -0.40 7.14 6.34
N PRO A 31 -0.68 7.87 5.24
CA PRO A 31 0.35 8.67 4.57
C PRO A 31 1.06 9.69 5.47
N ALA A 32 0.34 10.25 6.46
CA ALA A 32 0.92 11.21 7.41
C ALA A 32 1.89 10.56 8.42
N ASP A 33 1.70 9.29 8.74
CA ASP A 33 2.60 8.54 9.62
C ASP A 33 3.83 8.04 8.85
N TRP A 34 3.65 7.67 7.58
CA TRP A 34 4.72 7.20 6.70
C TRP A 34 5.66 8.32 6.25
N ASP A 35 5.11 9.49 5.92
CA ASP A 35 5.86 10.67 5.46
C ASP A 35 5.55 11.90 6.33
N PRO A 36 6.02 11.91 7.61
CA PRO A 36 5.70 12.99 8.54
C PRO A 36 6.33 14.33 8.16
N GLN A 37 7.35 14.33 7.30
CA GLN A 37 8.03 15.52 6.81
C GLN A 37 7.50 16.01 5.46
N GLY A 38 6.56 15.28 4.84
CA GLY A 38 5.98 15.64 3.55
C GLY A 38 6.96 15.60 2.37
N GLN A 39 8.03 14.81 2.47
CA GLN A 39 9.06 14.71 1.43
C GLN A 39 8.56 14.05 0.14
N TYR A 40 7.44 13.31 0.23
CA TYR A 40 6.82 12.56 -0.85
C TYR A 40 5.39 13.05 -1.15
N ALA A 41 5.02 14.25 -0.70
CA ALA A 41 3.69 14.82 -0.90
C ALA A 41 3.27 14.84 -2.38
N GLU A 42 4.20 15.17 -3.30
CA GLU A 42 3.91 15.21 -4.74
C GLU A 42 3.50 13.83 -5.31
N LEU A 43 4.07 12.73 -4.78
CA LEU A 43 3.69 11.38 -5.18
C LEU A 43 2.27 11.06 -4.69
N LEU A 44 1.97 11.38 -3.43
CA LEU A 44 0.65 11.17 -2.85
C LEU A 44 -0.42 11.96 -3.62
N ASP A 45 -0.14 13.21 -3.97
CA ASP A 45 -1.03 14.07 -4.74
C ASP A 45 -1.26 13.55 -6.17
N ALA A 46 -0.22 13.05 -6.83
CA ALA A 46 -0.34 12.43 -8.15
C ALA A 46 -1.27 11.21 -8.14
N VAL A 47 -1.16 10.35 -7.12
CA VAL A 47 -2.05 9.19 -6.96
C VAL A 47 -3.49 9.65 -6.69
N ARG A 48 -3.70 10.62 -5.78
CA ARG A 48 -5.03 11.18 -5.50
C ARG A 48 -5.67 11.76 -6.74
N LYS A 49 -4.93 12.58 -7.50
CA LYS A 49 -5.42 13.21 -8.73
C LYS A 49 -5.86 12.18 -9.77
N THR A 50 -5.05 11.14 -9.98
CA THR A 50 -5.34 10.06 -10.93
C THR A 50 -6.59 9.28 -10.52
N THR A 51 -6.78 9.07 -9.23
CA THR A 51 -7.92 8.31 -8.67
C THR A 51 -9.11 9.18 -8.28
N LYS A 52 -9.21 10.42 -8.82
CA LYS A 52 -10.32 11.36 -8.59
C LYS A 52 -10.57 11.69 -7.12
N GLY A 53 -9.49 11.81 -6.35
CA GLY A 53 -9.51 12.20 -4.94
C GLY A 53 -9.71 11.03 -3.97
N ALA A 54 -9.60 9.78 -4.42
CA ALA A 54 -9.69 8.63 -3.52
C ALA A 54 -8.57 8.64 -2.46
N ASP A 55 -8.85 7.99 -1.33
CA ASP A 55 -7.90 7.88 -0.23
C ASP A 55 -6.72 6.99 -0.61
N VAL A 56 -5.52 7.57 -0.49
CA VAL A 56 -4.27 6.84 -0.68
C VAL A 56 -3.92 6.08 0.58
N ARG A 57 -3.56 4.81 0.42
CA ARG A 57 -3.02 3.97 1.48
C ARG A 57 -1.58 3.58 1.17
N VAL A 58 -0.74 3.55 2.20
CA VAL A 58 0.64 3.07 2.11
C VAL A 58 0.70 1.65 2.64
N TYR A 59 1.25 0.74 1.85
CA TYR A 59 1.57 -0.62 2.25
C TYR A 59 3.08 -0.83 2.23
N ARG A 60 3.63 -1.28 3.36
CA ARG A 60 5.01 -1.73 3.47
C ARG A 60 5.00 -3.26 3.46
N VAL A 61 5.64 -3.85 2.46
CA VAL A 61 5.64 -5.31 2.23
C VAL A 61 7.07 -5.84 2.36
N PRO A 62 7.41 -6.53 3.47
CA PRO A 62 8.69 -7.19 3.60
C PRO A 62 8.95 -8.17 2.47
N ARG A 63 10.19 -8.21 2.00
CA ARG A 63 10.70 -9.19 1.03
C ARG A 63 11.91 -9.90 1.62
N ALA A 64 12.55 -10.77 0.84
CA ALA A 64 13.70 -11.52 1.32
C ALA A 64 14.86 -10.61 1.74
N GLY A 65 15.37 -10.84 2.95
CA GLY A 65 16.47 -10.08 3.56
C GLY A 65 16.03 -8.68 3.98
N ALA A 66 16.90 -7.69 3.76
CA ALA A 66 16.65 -6.28 4.08
C ALA A 66 15.74 -5.55 3.07
N ARG A 67 15.09 -6.27 2.14
CA ARG A 67 14.30 -5.64 1.06
C ARG A 67 12.86 -5.40 1.52
N VAL A 68 12.33 -4.24 1.14
CA VAL A 68 10.96 -3.86 1.42
C VAL A 68 10.35 -3.21 0.18
N GLU A 69 9.13 -3.60 -0.17
CA GLU A 69 8.36 -2.89 -1.20
C GLU A 69 7.36 -1.94 -0.56
N TYR A 70 7.42 -0.67 -0.96
CA TYR A 70 6.43 0.33 -0.62
C TYR A 70 5.43 0.48 -1.76
N TRP A 71 4.15 0.46 -1.43
CA TRP A 71 3.04 0.66 -2.35
C TRP A 71 2.19 1.83 -1.86
N LEU A 72 2.13 2.90 -2.64
CA LEU A 72 1.27 4.05 -2.38
C LEU A 72 0.14 3.97 -3.40
N VAL A 73 -1.03 3.49 -2.98
CA VAL A 73 -2.12 3.16 -3.90
C VAL A 73 -3.45 3.67 -3.42
N ALA A 74 -4.35 3.95 -4.35
CA ALA A 74 -5.75 4.23 -4.10
C ALA A 74 -6.63 3.38 -5.02
N SER A 75 -7.89 3.18 -4.64
CA SER A 75 -8.87 2.46 -5.45
C SER A 75 -9.45 3.38 -6.53
N GLU A 76 -9.25 3.02 -7.80
CA GLU A 76 -9.95 3.62 -8.92
C GLU A 76 -11.18 2.77 -9.28
N GLY A 77 -12.35 3.40 -9.35
CA GLY A 77 -13.60 2.72 -9.66
C GLY A 77 -14.32 2.18 -8.41
N ARG A 78 -15.32 1.30 -8.62
CA ARG A 78 -16.13 0.72 -7.54
C ARG A 78 -16.50 -0.73 -7.87
N GLY A 79 -16.76 -1.51 -6.82
CA GLY A 79 -17.18 -2.90 -6.95
C GLY A 79 -16.09 -3.79 -7.54
N LYS A 80 -16.49 -4.85 -8.25
CA LYS A 80 -15.60 -5.88 -8.81
C LYS A 80 -14.62 -5.36 -9.88
N ASP A 81 -14.92 -4.22 -10.49
CA ASP A 81 -14.12 -3.63 -11.56
C ASP A 81 -13.12 -2.58 -11.01
N ALA A 82 -13.11 -2.36 -9.69
CA ALA A 82 -12.18 -1.46 -9.05
C ALA A 82 -10.74 -1.96 -9.21
N ARG A 83 -9.81 -1.03 -9.39
CA ARG A 83 -8.38 -1.32 -9.56
C ARG A 83 -7.58 -0.54 -8.55
N LEU A 84 -6.46 -1.12 -8.13
CA LEU A 84 -5.44 -0.37 -7.40
C LEU A 84 -4.61 0.42 -8.41
N VAL A 85 -4.51 1.73 -8.21
CA VAL A 85 -3.71 2.65 -9.01
C VAL A 85 -2.76 3.39 -8.09
N GLY A 86 -1.49 3.48 -8.48
CA GLY A 86 -0.49 4.19 -7.70
C GLY A 86 0.94 3.85 -8.08
N VAL A 87 1.85 4.03 -7.12
CA VAL A 87 3.29 3.80 -7.31
C VAL A 87 3.79 2.65 -6.43
N LYS A 88 4.85 2.00 -6.91
CA LYS A 88 5.59 0.95 -6.21
C LYS A 88 7.07 1.33 -6.18
N ALA A 89 7.72 1.19 -5.04
CA ALA A 89 9.16 1.34 -4.88
C ALA A 89 9.75 0.15 -4.12
N LEU A 90 11.00 -0.21 -4.46
CA LEU A 90 11.79 -1.18 -3.71
C LEU A 90 12.84 -0.42 -2.88
N ALA A 91 12.90 -0.69 -1.59
CA ALA A 91 13.82 -0.09 -0.62
C ALA A 91 14.67 -1.17 0.07
N ILE A 92 15.76 -0.73 0.70
CA ILE A 92 16.58 -1.53 1.61
C ILE A 92 16.49 -0.89 3.00
N GLU A 93 16.09 -1.68 3.99
CA GLU A 93 15.98 -1.28 5.40
C GLU A 93 16.85 -2.21 6.26
N SER A 94 17.74 -1.64 7.08
CA SER A 94 18.72 -2.36 7.91
C SER A 94 18.68 -1.90 9.36
#